data_AF-A0AAD7A3K6-F1
#
_entry.id   AF-A0AAD7A3K6-F1
#
_cell.length_a   1.000
_cell.length_b   1.000
_cell.length_c   1.000
_cell.angle_alpha   90.00
_cell.angle_beta   90.00
_cell.angle_gamma   90.00
#
_symmetry.space_group_name_H-M   'P 1'
#
loop_
_entity.id
_entity.type
_entity.pdbx_description
1 polymer ?
#
loop_
_entity_poly.entity_id
_entity_poly.type
_entity_poly.pdbx_seq_one_letter_code
_entity_poly.pdbx_strand_id
1 'polypeptide(L)'
;MNVQIRCDVCLEAYSLDMFRFLPTCGHGLCIVCSEKTRTKRNCVICRHPKGSQESVQIFLTFAETETNPVQKAHTVIENLARIGPESMPLSVQKAGRKIRRVLRDIEPEDEDVARELLDAAKNLDERVYPLFLELDLANDKIAALTVQIDELRRQLRVAESREDEITRLRQSLADDQNACKQAVAKLRQTKEAVLKEREQSSRLSRTVERQLSELSSKDGENEVLRGKLTRRDNRISLLEKKLKILSRTSKHPNLKPDVGANDPDESLQIDNSAEGIRVARKSNDWVERVRKNPKPPQLKVLKRIQPGQLDIEL
;
A
#
# COMPACT_ATOMS: atom_id res chain seq x y z
N MET A 1 -67.94 35.16 -33.58
CA MET A 1 -68.00 35.28 -32.10
C MET A 1 -67.40 36.61 -31.70
N ASN A 2 -68.12 37.45 -30.95
CA ASN A 2 -67.57 38.71 -30.44
C ASN A 2 -66.80 38.44 -29.13
N VAL A 3 -65.48 38.49 -29.18
CA VAL A 3 -64.64 38.38 -27.97
C VAL A 3 -64.75 39.70 -27.21
N GLN A 4 -65.30 39.65 -26.00
CA GLN A 4 -65.37 40.80 -25.10
C GLN A 4 -64.21 40.77 -24.10
N ILE A 5 -63.58 41.92 -23.91
CA ILE A 5 -62.45 42.11 -23.00
C ILE A 5 -62.77 43.28 -22.07
N ARG A 6 -62.43 43.14 -20.78
CA ARG A 6 -62.63 44.17 -19.77
C ARG A 6 -61.41 45.08 -19.70
N CYS A 7 -61.60 46.40 -19.69
CA CYS A 7 -60.49 47.34 -19.56
C CYS A 7 -60.12 47.54 -18.09
N ASP A 8 -58.86 47.35 -17.71
CA ASP A 8 -58.42 47.48 -16.31
C ASP A 8 -58.48 48.91 -15.73
N VAL A 9 -58.73 49.92 -16.58
CA VAL A 9 -58.78 51.32 -16.17
C VAL A 9 -60.21 51.79 -15.89
N CYS A 10 -61.14 51.59 -16.82
CA CYS A 10 -62.55 51.96 -16.61
C CYS A 10 -63.43 50.80 -16.15
N LEU A 11 -62.91 49.58 -16.15
CA LEU A 11 -63.58 48.34 -15.73
C LEU A 11 -64.80 47.94 -16.59
N GLU A 12 -65.03 48.60 -17.72
CA GLU A 12 -66.07 48.27 -18.70
C GLU A 12 -65.61 47.20 -19.72
N ALA A 13 -66.58 46.46 -20.27
CA ALA A 13 -66.34 45.45 -21.29
C ALA A 13 -66.51 46.05 -22.69
N TYR A 14 -65.52 45.85 -23.56
CA TYR A 14 -65.56 46.26 -24.96
C TYR A 14 -65.17 45.09 -25.86
N SER A 15 -65.50 45.18 -27.14
CA SER A 15 -65.00 44.26 -28.16
C SER A 15 -63.48 44.43 -28.33
N LEU A 16 -62.78 43.34 -28.67
CA LEU A 16 -61.31 43.33 -28.79
C LEU A 16 -60.77 44.37 -29.81
N ASP A 17 -61.52 44.67 -30.86
CA ASP A 17 -61.19 45.72 -31.84
C ASP A 17 -61.12 47.13 -31.23
N MET A 18 -61.82 47.35 -30.12
CA MET A 18 -61.79 48.58 -29.33
C MET A 18 -60.61 48.64 -28.35
N PHE A 19 -59.70 47.68 -28.37
CA PHE A 19 -58.48 47.70 -27.55
C PHE A 19 -57.25 48.13 -28.33
N ARG A 20 -56.35 48.80 -27.63
CA ARG A 20 -55.01 49.14 -28.09
C ARG A 20 -54.00 48.64 -27.07
N PHE A 21 -52.98 47.95 -27.56
CA PHE A 21 -51.96 47.29 -26.75
C PHE A 21 -50.65 48.08 -26.82
N LEU A 22 -50.05 48.32 -25.66
CA LEU A 22 -48.76 48.99 -25.59
C LEU A 22 -47.65 48.00 -25.99
N PRO A 23 -46.83 48.29 -27.01
CA PRO A 23 -45.84 47.34 -27.51
C PRO A 23 -44.75 47.02 -26.49
N THR A 24 -44.45 47.94 -25.57
CA THR A 24 -43.38 47.75 -24.57
C THR A 24 -43.77 46.81 -23.43
N CYS A 25 -45.06 46.71 -23.09
CA CYS A 25 -45.49 45.93 -21.94
C CYS A 25 -46.67 45.00 -22.19
N GLY A 26 -47.23 44.96 -23.40
CA GLY A 26 -48.34 44.07 -23.79
C GLY A 26 -49.69 44.38 -23.13
N HIS A 27 -49.80 45.40 -22.29
CA HIS A 27 -51.06 45.75 -21.64
C HIS A 27 -52.02 46.45 -22.61
N GLY A 28 -53.27 45.98 -22.63
CA GLY A 28 -54.35 46.51 -23.46
C GLY A 28 -55.21 47.53 -22.72
N LEU A 29 -55.57 48.61 -23.40
CA LEU A 29 -56.52 49.62 -22.93
C LEU A 29 -57.64 49.78 -23.96
N CYS A 30 -58.87 50.03 -23.52
CA CYS A 30 -59.90 50.46 -24.46
C CYS A 30 -59.48 51.79 -25.11
N ILE A 31 -59.92 52.07 -26.33
CA ILE A 31 -59.53 53.27 -27.10
C ILE A 31 -59.71 54.55 -26.25
N VAL A 32 -60.82 54.67 -25.52
CA VAL A 32 -61.10 55.83 -24.65
C VAL A 32 -60.04 56.00 -23.56
N CYS A 33 -59.65 54.93 -22.87
CA CYS A 33 -58.63 54.99 -21.82
C CYS A 33 -57.21 55.12 -22.40
N SER A 34 -56.96 54.58 -23.59
CA SER A 34 -55.70 54.75 -24.30
C SER A 34 -55.46 56.22 -24.64
N GLU A 35 -56.46 56.89 -25.22
CA GLU A 35 -56.40 58.33 -25.56
C GLU A 35 -56.25 59.21 -24.32
N LYS A 36 -57.08 59.00 -23.29
CA LYS A 36 -56.99 59.74 -22.02
C LYS A 36 -55.63 59.63 -21.34
N THR A 37 -54.90 58.54 -21.59
CA THR A 37 -53.59 58.29 -20.98
C THR A 37 -52.43 58.47 -21.94
N ARG A 38 -52.65 58.94 -23.17
CA ARG A 38 -51.62 59.09 -24.21
C ARG A 38 -50.45 59.96 -23.77
N THR A 39 -50.72 61.03 -23.02
CA THR A 39 -49.71 61.97 -22.51
C THR A 39 -48.90 61.43 -21.33
N LYS A 40 -49.33 60.34 -20.69
CA LYS A 40 -48.60 59.73 -19.57
C LYS A 40 -47.40 58.95 -20.11
N ARG A 41 -46.20 59.26 -19.60
CA ARG A 41 -44.94 58.58 -19.98
C ARG A 41 -44.94 57.08 -19.68
N ASN A 42 -45.70 56.67 -18.67
CA ASN A 42 -45.75 55.30 -18.17
C ASN A 42 -47.12 54.67 -18.38
N CYS A 43 -47.15 53.34 -18.59
CA CYS A 43 -48.36 52.53 -18.61
C CYS A 43 -49.16 52.71 -17.31
N VAL A 44 -50.47 52.89 -17.42
CA VAL A 44 -51.32 53.10 -16.24
C VAL A 44 -51.60 51.83 -15.44
N ILE A 45 -51.32 50.66 -16.02
CA ILE A 45 -51.48 49.36 -15.36
C ILE A 45 -50.18 48.96 -14.66
N CYS A 46 -49.07 48.82 -15.39
CA CYS A 46 -47.80 48.33 -14.83
C CYS A 46 -46.72 49.38 -14.58
N ARG A 47 -46.99 50.67 -14.87
CA ARG A 47 -46.02 51.78 -14.74
C ARG A 47 -44.75 51.68 -15.59
N HIS A 48 -44.67 50.70 -16.51
CA HIS A 48 -43.56 50.58 -17.45
C HIS A 48 -43.56 51.75 -18.47
N PRO A 49 -42.40 52.30 -18.87
CA PRO A 49 -42.34 53.36 -19.88
C PRO A 49 -42.99 52.93 -21.20
N LYS A 50 -43.82 53.78 -21.79
CA LYS A 50 -44.56 53.45 -23.03
C LYS A 50 -43.68 53.39 -24.28
N GLY A 51 -42.48 54.00 -24.24
CA GLY A 51 -41.64 54.18 -25.42
C GLY A 51 -42.20 55.23 -26.39
N SER A 52 -41.59 55.35 -27.57
CA SER A 52 -42.02 56.26 -28.65
C SER A 52 -43.00 55.62 -29.64
N GLN A 53 -43.21 54.31 -29.56
CA GLN A 53 -44.09 53.57 -30.47
C GLN A 53 -45.56 53.75 -30.08
N GLU A 54 -46.43 53.93 -31.08
CA GLU A 54 -47.86 54.02 -30.86
C GLU A 54 -48.45 52.65 -30.47
N SER A 55 -49.52 52.67 -29.68
CA SER A 55 -50.23 51.46 -29.27
C SER A 55 -50.86 50.76 -30.48
N VAL A 56 -50.69 49.44 -30.58
CA VAL A 56 -51.14 48.64 -31.73
C VAL A 56 -52.46 47.95 -31.46
N GLN A 57 -53.24 47.70 -32.52
CA GLN A 57 -54.43 46.85 -32.46
C GLN A 57 -54.02 45.40 -32.77
N ILE A 58 -54.49 44.45 -31.98
CA ILE A 58 -54.24 43.02 -32.21
C ILE A 58 -55.52 42.41 -32.79
N PHE A 59 -55.39 41.74 -33.93
CA PHE A 59 -56.46 40.96 -34.54
C PHE A 59 -56.25 39.49 -34.19
N LEU A 60 -57.25 38.86 -33.57
CA LEU A 60 -57.27 37.42 -33.38
C LEU A 60 -57.94 36.78 -34.60
N THR A 61 -57.13 36.16 -35.45
CA THR A 61 -57.63 35.24 -36.47
C THR A 61 -57.82 33.89 -35.79
N PHE A 62 -59.05 33.55 -35.44
CA PHE A 62 -59.36 32.17 -35.07
C PHE A 62 -59.21 31.36 -36.35
N ALA A 63 -58.16 30.53 -36.44
CA ALA A 63 -58.10 29.54 -37.50
C ALA A 63 -59.38 28.70 -37.36
N GLU A 64 -60.26 28.78 -38.35
CA GLU A 64 -61.42 27.89 -38.45
C GLU A 64 -60.88 26.47 -38.34
N THR A 65 -61.13 25.84 -37.20
CA THR A 65 -60.67 24.47 -36.91
C THR A 65 -61.63 23.46 -37.51
N GLU A 66 -62.39 23.87 -38.52
CA GLU A 66 -63.12 23.01 -39.45
C GLU A 66 -62.16 22.42 -40.49
N THR A 67 -61.03 21.88 -40.02
CA THR A 67 -60.42 20.79 -40.76
C THR A 67 -61.40 19.63 -40.64
N ASN A 68 -62.09 19.36 -41.75
CA ASN A 68 -62.96 18.22 -41.95
C ASN A 68 -62.37 16.99 -41.22
N PRO A 69 -63.13 16.29 -40.34
CA PRO A 69 -62.66 15.11 -39.62
C PRO A 69 -61.93 14.10 -40.51
N VAL A 70 -62.40 13.95 -41.75
CA VAL A 70 -61.78 13.10 -42.78
C VAL A 70 -60.37 13.58 -43.16
N GLN A 71 -60.17 14.89 -43.37
CA GLN A 71 -58.84 15.45 -43.65
C GLN A 71 -57.90 15.30 -42.46
N LYS A 72 -58.41 15.43 -41.22
CA LYS A 72 -57.62 15.15 -40.01
C LYS A 72 -57.20 13.69 -39.96
N ALA A 73 -58.09 12.77 -40.32
CA ALA A 73 -57.80 11.34 -40.39
C ALA A 73 -56.72 11.01 -41.42
N HIS A 74 -56.83 11.52 -42.66
CA HIS A 74 -55.79 11.35 -43.68
C HIS A 74 -54.45 11.93 -43.23
N THR A 75 -54.45 13.11 -42.60
CA THR A 75 -53.23 13.69 -42.02
C THR A 75 -52.63 12.78 -40.95
N VAL A 76 -53.44 12.14 -40.11
CA VAL A 76 -52.95 11.17 -39.13
C VAL A 76 -52.38 9.95 -39.83
N ILE A 77 -53.08 9.37 -40.82
CA ILE A 77 -52.62 8.21 -41.61
C ILE A 77 -51.25 8.48 -42.23
N GLU A 78 -51.08 9.61 -42.93
CA GLU A 78 -49.79 9.99 -43.52
C GLU A 78 -48.69 10.11 -42.47
N ASN A 79 -49.01 10.69 -41.31
CA ASN A 79 -48.05 10.82 -40.21
C ASN A 79 -47.69 9.45 -39.61
N LEU A 80 -48.62 8.49 -39.55
CA LEU A 80 -48.34 7.12 -39.09
C LEU A 80 -47.40 6.41 -40.07
N ALA A 81 -47.60 6.58 -41.38
CA ALA A 81 -46.73 6.01 -42.40
C ALA A 81 -45.28 6.50 -42.27
N ARG A 82 -45.08 7.76 -41.88
CA ARG A 82 -43.75 8.37 -41.66
C ARG A 82 -43.03 7.92 -40.38
N ILE A 83 -43.73 7.30 -39.43
CA ILE A 83 -43.09 6.77 -38.22
C ILE A 83 -42.35 5.48 -38.58
N GLY A 84 -41.04 5.48 -38.42
CA GLY A 84 -40.15 4.34 -38.66
C GLY A 84 -39.15 4.13 -37.52
N PRO A 85 -38.14 3.26 -37.71
CA PRO A 85 -37.15 2.92 -36.68
C PRO A 85 -36.40 4.12 -36.10
N GLU A 86 -36.08 5.08 -36.96
CA GLU A 86 -35.36 6.31 -36.59
C GLU A 86 -36.27 7.38 -35.92
N SER A 87 -37.56 7.10 -35.80
CA SER A 87 -38.50 8.06 -35.21
C SER A 87 -38.37 8.12 -33.70
N MET A 88 -38.42 9.33 -33.16
CA MET A 88 -38.44 9.57 -31.72
C MET A 88 -39.56 8.75 -31.03
N PRO A 89 -39.31 8.08 -29.90
CA PRO A 89 -40.32 7.31 -29.16
C PRO A 89 -41.58 8.11 -28.81
N LEU A 90 -41.40 9.42 -28.59
CA LEU A 90 -42.50 10.36 -28.32
C LEU A 90 -43.49 10.45 -29.50
N SER A 91 -43.05 10.25 -30.74
CA SER A 91 -43.89 10.24 -31.93
C SER A 91 -44.84 9.05 -31.94
N VAL A 92 -44.34 7.85 -31.63
CA VAL A 92 -45.16 6.63 -31.45
C VAL A 92 -46.17 6.82 -30.31
N GLN A 93 -45.73 7.36 -29.17
CA GLN A 93 -46.63 7.62 -28.03
C GLN A 93 -47.72 8.66 -28.36
N LYS A 94 -47.40 9.69 -29.16
CA LYS A 94 -48.37 10.70 -29.59
C LYS A 94 -49.32 10.16 -30.67
N ALA A 95 -48.89 9.21 -31.50
CA ALA A 95 -49.71 8.60 -32.54
C ALA A 95 -51.02 8.02 -31.99
N GLY A 96 -50.94 7.18 -30.94
CA GLY A 96 -52.14 6.61 -30.32
C GLY A 96 -53.11 7.65 -29.77
N ARG A 97 -52.60 8.78 -29.24
CA ARG A 97 -53.44 9.91 -28.79
C ARG A 97 -54.12 10.62 -29.96
N LYS A 98 -53.43 10.79 -31.09
CA LYS A 98 -53.97 11.42 -32.31
C LYS A 98 -55.05 10.54 -32.96
N ILE A 99 -54.81 9.23 -33.08
CA ILE A 99 -55.79 8.25 -33.58
C ILE A 99 -57.07 8.32 -32.74
N ARG A 100 -56.97 8.22 -31.40
CA ARG A 100 -58.13 8.30 -30.50
C ARG A 100 -58.87 9.63 -30.57
N ARG A 101 -58.18 10.74 -30.86
CA ARG A 101 -58.82 12.04 -31.00
C ARG A 101 -59.65 12.08 -32.28
N VAL A 102 -59.07 11.67 -33.40
CA VAL A 102 -59.76 11.64 -34.69
C VAL A 102 -60.95 10.67 -34.68
N LEU A 103 -60.80 9.48 -34.09
CA LEU A 103 -61.89 8.49 -33.99
C LEU A 103 -63.13 9.00 -33.24
N ARG A 104 -63.02 10.03 -32.39
CA ARG A 104 -64.18 10.64 -31.72
C ARG A 104 -64.93 11.61 -32.60
N ASP A 105 -64.28 12.12 -33.64
CA ASP A 105 -64.80 13.17 -34.51
C ASP A 105 -65.27 12.59 -35.87
N ILE A 106 -65.01 11.30 -36.15
CA ILE A 106 -65.46 10.60 -37.36
C ILE A 106 -66.92 10.16 -37.17
N GLU A 107 -67.76 10.45 -38.16
CA GLU A 107 -69.17 10.06 -38.17
C GLU A 107 -69.34 8.63 -38.74
N PRO A 108 -70.46 7.93 -38.46
CA PRO A 108 -70.69 6.57 -38.95
C PRO A 108 -70.69 6.45 -40.49
N GLU A 109 -70.94 7.54 -41.18
CA GLU A 109 -70.98 7.63 -42.65
C GLU A 109 -69.58 7.57 -43.28
N ASP A 110 -68.53 7.87 -42.50
CA ASP A 110 -67.12 7.88 -42.91
C ASP A 110 -66.40 6.54 -42.60
N GLU A 111 -67.10 5.41 -42.75
CA GLU A 111 -66.59 4.08 -42.37
C GLU A 111 -65.28 3.71 -43.08
N ASP A 112 -65.14 4.09 -44.34
CA ASP A 112 -63.93 3.80 -45.13
C ASP A 112 -62.69 4.50 -44.55
N VAL A 113 -62.84 5.74 -44.08
CA VAL A 113 -61.74 6.51 -43.45
C VAL A 113 -61.37 5.89 -42.11
N ALA A 114 -62.36 5.43 -41.34
CA ALA A 114 -62.11 4.71 -40.09
C ALA A 114 -61.35 3.39 -40.34
N ARG A 115 -61.67 2.68 -41.44
CA ARG A 115 -60.99 1.45 -41.86
C ARG A 115 -59.55 1.73 -42.27
N GLU A 116 -59.30 2.75 -43.09
CA GLU A 116 -57.94 3.16 -43.46
C GLU A 116 -57.09 3.55 -42.25
N LEU A 117 -57.68 4.28 -41.29
CA LEU A 117 -56.99 4.67 -40.05
C LEU A 117 -56.63 3.45 -39.20
N LEU A 118 -57.51 2.46 -39.14
CA LEU A 118 -57.25 1.20 -38.44
C LEU A 118 -56.14 0.40 -39.12
N ASP A 119 -56.13 0.31 -40.44
CA ASP A 119 -55.10 -0.42 -41.19
C ASP A 119 -53.74 0.29 -41.10
N ALA A 120 -53.71 1.63 -41.12
CA ALA A 120 -52.50 2.40 -40.85
C ALA A 120 -51.96 2.18 -39.43
N ALA A 121 -52.85 2.02 -38.44
CA ALA A 121 -52.46 1.69 -37.07
C ALA A 121 -51.88 0.27 -36.95
N LYS A 122 -52.49 -0.73 -37.60
CA LYS A 122 -51.94 -2.10 -37.67
C LYS A 122 -50.58 -2.12 -38.35
N ASN A 123 -50.43 -1.42 -39.47
CA ASN A 123 -49.15 -1.34 -40.18
C ASN A 123 -48.06 -0.66 -39.34
N LEU A 124 -48.41 0.32 -38.50
CA LEU A 124 -47.47 0.88 -37.54
C LEU A 124 -47.06 -0.17 -36.49
N ASP A 125 -48.02 -0.93 -35.95
CA ASP A 125 -47.75 -1.98 -34.96
C ASP A 125 -46.83 -3.08 -35.52
N GLU A 126 -47.12 -3.57 -36.72
CA GLU A 126 -46.29 -4.56 -37.43
C GLU A 126 -44.84 -4.08 -37.67
N ARG A 127 -44.64 -2.77 -37.90
CA ARG A 127 -43.31 -2.18 -38.10
C ARG A 127 -42.58 -1.90 -36.78
N VAL A 128 -43.32 -1.59 -35.71
CA VAL A 128 -42.75 -1.26 -34.41
C VAL A 128 -42.43 -2.51 -33.60
N TYR A 129 -43.20 -3.59 -33.75
CA TYR A 129 -43.00 -4.83 -33.00
C TYR A 129 -41.59 -5.44 -33.16
N PRO A 130 -41.01 -5.57 -34.37
CA PRO A 130 -39.64 -6.05 -34.54
C PRO A 130 -38.59 -5.22 -33.80
N LEU A 131 -38.81 -3.90 -33.67
CA LEU A 131 -37.88 -3.01 -32.96
C LEU A 131 -37.87 -3.27 -31.46
N PHE A 132 -38.98 -3.68 -30.86
CA PHE A 132 -39.02 -4.11 -29.46
C PHE A 132 -38.23 -5.41 -29.27
N LEU A 133 -38.34 -6.36 -30.19
CA LEU A 133 -37.56 -7.59 -30.13
C LEU A 133 -36.05 -7.30 -30.27
N GLU A 134 -35.66 -6.40 -31.18
CA GLU A 134 -34.27 -5.95 -31.31
C GLU A 134 -33.77 -5.24 -30.04
N LEU A 135 -34.62 -4.41 -29.42
CA LEU A 135 -34.29 -3.72 -28.18
C LEU A 135 -34.08 -4.72 -27.02
N ASP A 136 -34.94 -5.74 -26.90
CA ASP A 136 -34.80 -6.78 -25.87
C ASP A 136 -33.51 -7.59 -26.09
N LEU A 137 -33.22 -7.98 -27.33
CA LEU A 137 -31.95 -8.65 -27.68
C LEU A 137 -30.73 -7.78 -27.38
N ALA A 138 -30.82 -6.47 -27.65
CA ALA A 138 -29.75 -5.53 -27.34
C ALA A 138 -29.56 -5.38 -25.82
N ASN A 139 -30.65 -5.34 -25.04
CA ASN A 139 -30.60 -5.28 -23.58
C ASN A 139 -29.98 -6.56 -23.00
N ASP A 140 -30.35 -7.73 -23.49
CA ASP A 140 -29.76 -9.01 -23.09
C ASP A 140 -28.25 -9.04 -23.39
N LYS A 141 -27.85 -8.55 -24.57
CA LYS A 141 -26.44 -8.43 -24.95
C LYS A 141 -25.68 -7.45 -24.05
N ILE A 142 -26.28 -6.31 -23.71
CA ILE A 142 -25.68 -5.35 -22.77
C ILE A 142 -25.50 -6.01 -21.40
N ALA A 143 -26.51 -6.70 -20.88
CA ALA A 143 -26.44 -7.40 -19.61
C ALA A 143 -25.32 -8.47 -19.61
N ALA A 144 -25.23 -9.28 -20.67
CA ALA A 144 -24.17 -10.28 -20.82
C ALA A 144 -22.77 -9.65 -20.87
N LEU A 145 -22.59 -8.54 -21.61
CA LEU A 145 -21.33 -7.81 -21.68
C LEU A 145 -20.96 -7.17 -20.34
N THR A 146 -21.93 -6.65 -19.58
CA THR A 146 -21.68 -6.12 -18.23
C THR A 146 -21.13 -7.20 -17.30
N VAL A 147 -21.71 -8.41 -17.32
CA VAL A 147 -21.20 -9.54 -16.53
C VAL A 147 -19.76 -9.90 -16.93
N GLN A 148 -19.45 -9.92 -18.22
CA GLN A 148 -18.09 -10.17 -18.71
C GLN A 148 -17.09 -9.08 -18.26
N ILE A 149 -17.49 -7.81 -18.32
CA ILE A 149 -16.66 -6.69 -17.85
C ILE A 149 -16.35 -6.83 -16.36
N ASP A 150 -17.34 -7.18 -15.55
CA ASP A 150 -17.14 -7.32 -14.10
C ASP A 150 -16.25 -8.51 -13.75
N GLU A 151 -16.38 -9.63 -14.48
CA GLU A 151 -15.47 -10.77 -14.34
C GLU A 151 -14.04 -10.41 -14.74
N LEU A 152 -13.83 -9.72 -15.87
CA LEU A 152 -12.51 -9.26 -16.28
C LEU A 152 -11.89 -8.28 -15.27
N ARG A 153 -12.69 -7.37 -14.70
CA ARG A 153 -12.24 -6.48 -13.61
C ARG A 153 -11.82 -7.26 -12.37
N ARG A 154 -12.54 -8.33 -12.03
CA ARG A 154 -12.18 -9.22 -10.91
C ARG A 154 -10.86 -9.93 -11.19
N GLN A 155 -10.68 -10.46 -12.40
CA GLN A 155 -9.43 -11.10 -12.81
C GLN A 155 -8.25 -10.14 -12.79
N LEU A 156 -8.44 -8.90 -13.24
CA LEU A 156 -7.42 -7.85 -13.18
C LEU A 156 -6.95 -7.60 -11.75
N ARG A 157 -7.87 -7.40 -10.80
CA ARG A 157 -7.52 -7.20 -9.38
C ARG A 157 -6.73 -8.37 -8.80
N VAL A 158 -7.07 -9.60 -9.18
CA VAL A 158 -6.32 -10.80 -8.75
C VAL A 158 -4.91 -10.81 -9.35
N ALA A 159 -4.76 -10.42 -10.61
CA ALA A 159 -3.46 -10.32 -11.26
C ALA A 159 -2.57 -9.25 -10.62
N GLU A 160 -3.11 -8.05 -10.35
CA GLU A 160 -2.41 -6.97 -9.66
C GLU A 160 -1.93 -7.41 -8.26
N SER A 161 -2.80 -8.05 -7.48
CA SER A 161 -2.41 -8.58 -6.16
C SER A 161 -1.30 -9.64 -6.25
N ARG A 162 -1.26 -10.45 -7.31
CA ARG A 162 -0.18 -11.42 -7.53
C ARG A 162 1.12 -10.75 -7.93
N GLU A 163 1.07 -9.68 -8.71
CA GLU A 163 2.23 -8.89 -9.09
C GLU A 163 2.88 -8.21 -7.87
N ASP A 164 2.06 -7.65 -6.98
CA ASP A 164 2.52 -7.10 -5.70
C ASP A 164 3.23 -8.17 -4.85
N GLU A 165 2.66 -9.38 -4.78
CA GLU A 165 3.27 -10.48 -4.02
C GLU A 165 4.58 -10.94 -4.64
N ILE A 166 4.66 -11.07 -5.97
CA ILE A 166 5.91 -11.37 -6.68
C ILE A 166 6.97 -10.31 -6.36
N THR A 167 6.59 -9.03 -6.32
CA THR A 167 7.51 -7.94 -6.01
C THR A 167 8.02 -8.04 -4.57
N ARG A 168 7.15 -8.32 -3.60
CA ARG A 168 7.55 -8.58 -2.19
C ARG A 168 8.50 -9.78 -2.07
N LEU A 169 8.19 -10.89 -2.73
CA LEU A 169 9.02 -12.09 -2.71
C LEU A 169 10.39 -11.85 -3.35
N ARG A 170 10.47 -11.09 -4.44
CA ARG A 170 11.74 -10.70 -5.06
C ARG A 170 12.60 -9.87 -4.12
N GLN A 171 12.01 -8.92 -3.40
CA GLN A 171 12.73 -8.13 -2.41
C GLN A 171 13.26 -9.00 -1.26
N SER A 172 12.41 -9.86 -0.69
CA SER A 172 12.82 -10.81 0.36
C SER A 172 13.96 -11.71 -0.10
N LEU A 173 13.90 -12.22 -1.33
CA LEU A 173 14.94 -13.06 -1.90
C LEU A 173 16.27 -12.30 -2.03
N ALA A 174 16.23 -11.04 -2.45
CA ALA A 174 17.43 -10.20 -2.55
C ALA A 174 18.06 -9.95 -1.17
N ASP A 175 17.24 -9.70 -0.15
CA ASP A 175 17.70 -9.51 1.23
C ASP A 175 18.32 -10.80 1.80
N ASP A 176 17.68 -11.96 1.59
CA ASP A 176 18.21 -13.26 1.99
C ASP A 176 19.53 -13.60 1.29
N GLN A 177 19.65 -13.31 -0.01
CA GLN A 177 20.88 -13.47 -0.77
C GLN A 177 22.01 -12.60 -0.20
N ASN A 178 21.71 -11.36 0.18
CA ASN A 178 22.68 -10.47 0.81
C ASN A 178 23.09 -10.96 2.20
N ALA A 179 22.14 -11.41 3.02
CA ALA A 179 22.41 -12.02 4.32
C ALA A 179 23.30 -13.26 4.19
N CYS A 180 23.03 -14.13 3.21
CA CYS A 180 23.84 -15.31 2.91
C CYS A 180 25.27 -14.93 2.50
N LYS A 181 25.44 -13.94 1.60
CA LYS A 181 26.76 -13.43 1.19
C LYS A 181 27.55 -12.92 2.40
N GLN A 182 26.92 -12.16 3.29
CA GLN A 182 27.56 -11.66 4.52
C GLN A 182 27.95 -12.80 5.47
N ALA A 183 27.07 -13.79 5.66
CA ALA A 183 27.36 -14.96 6.49
C ALA A 183 28.54 -15.77 5.95
N VAL A 184 28.61 -15.98 4.63
CA VAL A 184 29.75 -16.64 3.97
C VAL A 184 31.04 -15.84 4.17
N ALA A 185 31.01 -14.52 4.03
CA ALA A 185 32.18 -13.68 4.27
C ALA A 185 32.68 -13.78 5.73
N LYS A 186 31.78 -13.72 6.71
CA LYS A 186 32.10 -13.92 8.13
C LYS A 186 32.67 -15.31 8.40
N LEU A 187 32.11 -16.34 7.78
CA LEU A 187 32.60 -17.71 7.92
C LEU A 187 34.03 -17.87 7.35
N ARG A 188 34.34 -17.19 6.24
CA ARG A 188 35.70 -17.17 5.69
C ARG A 188 36.69 -16.49 6.64
N GLN A 189 36.34 -15.32 7.16
CA GLN A 189 37.17 -14.59 8.12
C GLN A 189 37.44 -15.41 9.39
N THR A 190 36.41 -16.03 9.95
CA THR A 190 36.55 -16.87 11.15
C THR A 190 37.38 -18.13 10.87
N LYS A 191 37.21 -18.77 9.70
CA LYS A 191 38.06 -19.89 9.28
C LYS A 191 39.53 -19.48 9.20
N GLU A 192 39.84 -18.33 8.59
CA GLU A 192 41.20 -17.81 8.51
C GLU A 192 41.80 -17.51 9.88
N ALA A 193 41.02 -16.91 10.79
CA ALA A 193 41.44 -16.66 12.17
C ALA A 193 41.77 -17.96 12.91
N VAL A 194 40.90 -18.97 12.83
CA VAL A 194 41.12 -20.29 13.44
C VAL A 194 42.38 -20.98 12.88
N LEU A 195 42.64 -20.85 11.57
CA LEU A 195 43.86 -21.40 10.97
C LEU A 195 45.13 -20.71 11.52
N LYS A 196 45.11 -19.39 11.67
CA LYS A 196 46.21 -18.63 12.28
C LYS A 196 46.44 -19.02 13.74
N GLU A 197 45.37 -19.17 14.53
CA GLU A 197 45.46 -19.62 15.92
C GLU A 197 46.02 -21.04 16.03
N ARG A 198 45.59 -21.97 15.16
CA ARG A 198 46.14 -23.32 15.10
C ARG A 198 47.63 -23.32 14.76
N GLU A 199 48.05 -22.47 13.82
CA GLU A 199 49.47 -22.33 13.48
C GLU A 199 50.29 -21.79 14.66
N GLN A 200 49.80 -20.75 15.34
CA GLN A 200 50.43 -20.20 16.54
C GLN A 200 50.50 -21.23 17.66
N SER A 201 49.41 -21.96 17.93
CA SER A 201 49.37 -23.05 18.92
C SER A 201 50.37 -24.15 18.60
N SER A 202 50.52 -24.52 17.33
CA SER A 202 51.53 -25.50 16.88
C SER A 202 52.97 -25.00 17.09
N ARG A 203 53.24 -23.71 16.82
CA ARG A 203 54.55 -23.09 17.07
C ARG A 203 54.89 -23.06 18.57
N LEU A 204 53.92 -22.68 19.42
CA LEU A 204 54.09 -22.67 20.86
C LEU A 204 54.31 -24.09 21.41
N SER A 205 53.54 -25.08 20.95
CA SER A 205 53.70 -26.48 21.36
C SER A 205 55.12 -27.00 21.08
N ARG A 206 55.66 -26.73 19.88
CA ARG A 206 57.05 -27.08 19.53
C ARG A 206 58.08 -26.37 20.41
N THR A 207 57.80 -25.13 20.81
CA THR A 207 58.70 -24.38 21.70
C THR A 207 58.72 -24.97 23.10
N VAL A 208 57.54 -25.31 23.65
CA VAL A 208 57.41 -25.98 24.94
C VAL A 208 58.12 -27.34 24.93
N GLU A 209 57.93 -28.14 23.88
CA GLU A 209 58.58 -29.45 23.74
C GLU A 209 60.12 -29.35 23.72
N ARG A 210 60.65 -28.36 22.99
CA ARG A 210 62.09 -28.05 22.99
C ARG A 210 62.59 -27.64 24.37
N GLN A 211 61.87 -26.75 25.06
CA GLN A 211 62.25 -26.30 26.41
C GLN A 211 62.20 -27.45 27.44
N LEU A 212 61.20 -28.34 27.35
CA LEU A 212 61.13 -29.53 28.19
C LEU A 212 62.31 -30.48 27.94
N SER A 213 62.72 -30.63 26.68
CA SER A 213 63.90 -31.43 26.32
C SER A 213 65.20 -30.81 26.87
N GLU A 214 65.35 -29.49 26.78
CA GLU A 214 66.49 -28.76 27.35
C GLU A 214 66.53 -28.87 28.89
N LEU A 215 65.38 -28.71 29.56
CA LEU A 215 65.27 -28.87 31.01
C LEU A 215 65.64 -30.29 31.44
N SER A 216 65.11 -31.31 30.75
CA SER A 216 65.46 -32.72 31.00
C SER A 216 66.97 -32.98 30.88
N SER A 217 67.62 -32.41 29.86
CA SER A 217 69.08 -32.50 29.72
C SER A 217 69.81 -31.85 30.90
N LYS A 218 69.41 -30.64 31.30
CA LYS A 218 70.02 -29.92 32.43
C LYS A 218 69.78 -30.61 33.77
N ASP A 219 68.62 -31.21 33.98
CA ASP A 219 68.33 -32.01 35.17
C ASP A 219 69.25 -33.24 35.23
N GLY A 220 69.49 -33.90 34.09
CA GLY A 220 70.49 -34.96 33.98
C GLY A 220 71.92 -34.50 34.32
N GLU A 221 72.35 -33.35 33.81
CA GLU A 221 73.65 -32.75 34.15
C GLU A 221 73.76 -32.40 35.64
N ASN A 222 72.72 -31.80 36.20
CA ASN A 222 72.64 -31.46 37.61
C ASN A 222 72.76 -32.71 38.49
N GLU A 223 72.11 -33.81 38.12
CA GLU A 223 72.20 -35.07 38.85
C GLU A 223 73.63 -35.64 38.82
N VAL A 224 74.30 -35.58 37.67
CA VAL A 224 75.72 -35.96 37.55
C VAL A 224 76.61 -35.09 38.43
N LEU A 225 76.40 -33.77 38.43
CA LEU A 225 77.17 -32.82 39.25
C LEU A 225 76.94 -33.03 40.75
N ARG A 226 75.69 -33.24 41.18
CA ARG A 226 75.36 -33.61 42.57
C ARG A 226 76.08 -34.90 42.96
N GLY A 227 76.06 -35.92 42.11
CA GLY A 227 76.79 -37.16 42.33
C GLY A 227 78.32 -36.99 42.42
N LYS A 228 78.90 -35.97 41.78
CA LYS A 228 80.32 -35.61 41.92
C LYS A 228 80.58 -34.87 43.24
N LEU A 229 79.73 -33.92 43.61
CA LEU A 229 79.81 -33.18 44.88
C LEU A 229 79.77 -34.15 46.07
N THR A 230 78.77 -35.03 46.13
CA THR A 230 78.66 -36.05 47.18
C THR A 230 79.92 -36.91 47.30
N ARG A 231 80.54 -37.28 46.16
CA ARG A 231 81.82 -38.02 46.16
C ARG A 231 82.98 -37.20 46.74
N ARG A 232 83.06 -35.91 46.43
CA ARG A 232 84.08 -34.99 47.00
C ARG A 232 83.84 -34.79 48.49
N ASP A 233 82.60 -34.57 48.91
CA ASP A 233 82.24 -34.39 50.33
C ASP A 233 82.57 -35.65 51.15
N ASN A 234 82.28 -36.84 50.61
CA ASN A 234 82.68 -38.10 51.22
C ASN A 234 84.21 -38.22 51.34
N ARG A 235 84.96 -37.79 50.32
CA ARG A 235 86.44 -37.79 50.35
C ARG A 235 86.99 -36.79 51.37
N ILE A 236 86.43 -35.59 51.44
CA ILE A 236 86.78 -34.57 52.43
C ILE A 236 86.50 -35.12 53.83
N SER A 237 85.31 -35.66 54.09
CA SER A 237 84.95 -36.26 55.37
C SER A 237 85.91 -37.38 55.78
N LEU A 238 86.34 -38.23 54.83
CA LEU A 238 87.36 -39.26 55.09
C LEU A 238 88.73 -38.65 55.43
N LEU A 239 89.16 -37.61 54.72
CA LEU A 239 90.42 -36.90 54.99
C LEU A 239 90.38 -36.17 56.34
N GLU A 240 89.28 -35.50 56.67
CA GLU A 240 89.06 -34.86 57.98
C GLU A 240 89.11 -35.89 59.11
N LYS A 241 88.47 -37.05 58.93
CA LYS A 241 88.57 -38.17 59.89
C LYS A 241 90.02 -38.64 60.06
N LYS A 242 90.79 -38.76 58.97
CA LYS A 242 92.23 -39.11 59.02
C LYS A 242 93.04 -38.03 59.74
N LEU A 243 92.86 -36.75 59.40
CA LEU A 243 93.53 -35.63 60.06
C LEU A 243 93.20 -35.56 61.55
N LYS A 244 91.95 -35.84 61.94
CA LYS A 244 91.51 -35.91 63.34
C LYS A 244 92.16 -37.06 64.11
N ILE A 245 92.45 -38.18 63.46
CA ILE A 245 93.22 -39.29 64.06
C ILE A 245 94.69 -38.87 64.21
N LEU A 246 95.29 -38.29 63.17
CA LEU A 246 96.68 -37.82 63.19
C LEU A 246 96.91 -36.71 64.24
N SER A 247 95.96 -35.78 64.40
CA SER A 247 96.02 -34.72 65.42
C SER A 247 95.81 -35.24 66.85
N ARG A 248 95.19 -36.42 67.02
CA ARG A 248 95.10 -37.11 68.32
C ARG A 248 96.39 -37.85 68.68
N THR A 249 97.17 -38.32 67.70
CA THR A 249 98.51 -38.88 67.92
C THR A 249 99.61 -37.82 68.07
N SER A 250 99.35 -36.58 67.64
CA SER A 250 100.21 -35.41 67.83
C SER A 250 99.81 -34.58 69.07
N LYS A 251 99.78 -35.21 70.24
CA LYS A 251 99.65 -34.51 71.54
C LYS A 251 100.98 -34.51 72.28
N HIS A 252 101.74 -33.43 72.12
CA HIS A 252 102.53 -32.84 73.20
C HIS A 252 102.24 -31.32 73.26
N PRO A 253 102.31 -30.72 74.46
CA PRO A 253 101.56 -29.52 74.82
C PRO A 253 102.35 -28.22 74.59
N ASN A 254 101.61 -27.11 74.70
CA ASN A 254 102.04 -25.71 74.84
C ASN A 254 102.31 -24.93 73.55
N LEU A 255 101.41 -23.99 73.24
CA LEU A 255 101.66 -22.54 73.42
C LEU A 255 100.44 -21.71 72.95
N LYS A 256 99.93 -20.85 73.85
CA LYS A 256 99.12 -19.63 73.59
C LYS A 256 100.05 -18.56 72.95
N PRO A 257 99.58 -17.54 72.17
CA PRO A 257 98.68 -16.42 72.57
C PRO A 257 97.57 -16.13 71.52
N ASP A 258 96.41 -15.52 71.76
CA ASP A 258 95.96 -14.24 72.35
C ASP A 258 96.15 -12.99 71.46
N VAL A 259 95.08 -12.16 71.38
CA VAL A 259 94.89 -10.86 70.68
C VAL A 259 94.70 -10.95 69.14
N GLY A 260 93.71 -10.39 68.42
CA GLY A 260 92.68 -9.36 68.67
C GLY A 260 92.60 -8.42 67.44
N ALA A 261 91.45 -8.32 66.75
CA ALA A 261 90.99 -7.25 65.80
C ALA A 261 89.75 -7.77 65.01
N ASN A 262 88.52 -7.27 65.23
CA ASN A 262 87.86 -6.15 64.51
C ASN A 262 88.06 -6.21 62.97
N ASP A 263 87.10 -6.61 62.13
CA ASP A 263 85.81 -5.97 61.73
C ASP A 263 85.85 -5.82 60.17
N PRO A 264 84.88 -5.19 59.47
CA PRO A 264 83.57 -5.65 58.97
C PRO A 264 83.52 -5.90 57.44
N ASP A 265 82.57 -6.71 56.96
CA ASP A 265 81.92 -6.65 55.62
C ASP A 265 80.82 -7.73 55.61
N GLU A 266 79.52 -7.51 55.83
CA GLU A 266 78.63 -6.41 55.46
C GLU A 266 78.64 -6.04 53.98
N SER A 267 78.25 -6.98 53.10
CA SER A 267 77.41 -6.68 51.93
C SER A 267 77.10 -7.93 51.10
N LEU A 268 75.90 -8.49 51.28
CA LEU A 268 75.03 -8.85 50.15
C LEU A 268 73.59 -8.84 50.70
N GLN A 269 73.09 -7.62 50.90
CA GLN A 269 71.67 -7.34 50.74
C GLN A 269 71.25 -7.88 49.37
N ILE A 270 70.53 -8.99 49.35
CA ILE A 270 69.60 -9.24 48.27
C ILE A 270 68.36 -8.46 48.69
N ASP A 271 68.10 -7.36 47.98
CA ASP A 271 66.81 -6.70 48.01
C ASP A 271 65.73 -7.76 47.76
N ASN A 272 65.04 -8.15 48.83
CA ASN A 272 63.64 -8.53 48.73
C ASN A 272 62.87 -7.25 48.39
N SER A 273 63.03 -6.75 47.17
CA SER A 273 61.97 -5.99 46.53
C SER A 273 60.84 -6.99 46.29
N ALA A 274 60.06 -7.18 47.36
CA ALA A 274 58.65 -7.47 47.28
C ALA A 274 57.96 -6.29 46.56
N GLU A 275 58.33 -6.01 45.31
CA GLU A 275 57.38 -5.50 44.36
C GLU A 275 56.39 -6.63 44.18
N GLY A 276 55.29 -6.48 44.90
CA GLY A 276 54.10 -7.26 44.72
C GLY A 276 53.70 -7.19 43.25
N ILE A 277 54.16 -8.17 42.48
CA ILE A 277 53.32 -8.75 41.46
C ILE A 277 52.16 -9.34 42.26
N ARG A 278 51.15 -8.50 42.51
CA ARG A 278 49.78 -8.96 42.62
C ARG A 278 49.55 -9.71 41.32
N VAL A 279 49.91 -11.00 41.32
CA VAL A 279 49.21 -11.98 40.53
C VAL A 279 47.82 -11.90 41.10
N ALA A 280 47.02 -10.99 40.53
CA ALA A 280 45.60 -11.13 40.54
C ALA A 280 45.40 -12.57 40.06
N ARG A 281 45.16 -13.48 41.01
CA ARG A 281 44.29 -14.61 40.81
C ARG A 281 42.99 -13.97 40.33
N LYS A 282 42.95 -13.58 39.05
CA LYS A 282 41.74 -13.65 38.26
C LYS A 282 41.42 -15.11 38.37
N SER A 283 40.50 -15.38 39.28
CA SER A 283 39.89 -16.68 39.45
C SER A 283 39.64 -17.22 38.05
N ASN A 284 39.89 -18.52 37.90
CA ASN A 284 39.45 -19.32 36.77
C ASN A 284 37.90 -19.41 36.74
N ASP A 285 37.23 -18.27 36.90
CA ASP A 285 35.79 -18.11 36.88
C ASP A 285 35.23 -18.24 35.46
N TRP A 286 36.12 -18.22 34.45
CA TRP A 286 35.77 -18.60 33.09
C TRP A 286 35.71 -20.14 32.91
N VAL A 287 36.62 -20.89 33.52
CA VAL A 287 36.64 -22.37 33.42
C VAL A 287 35.47 -22.99 34.21
N GLU A 288 35.05 -22.39 35.33
CA GLU A 288 33.84 -22.82 36.03
C GLU A 288 32.53 -22.35 35.37
N ARG A 289 32.50 -21.19 34.70
CA ARG A 289 31.30 -20.77 33.93
C ARG A 289 31.01 -21.65 32.74
N VAL A 290 32.05 -22.17 32.06
CA VAL A 290 31.87 -23.06 30.91
C VAL A 290 31.44 -24.47 31.34
N ARG A 291 31.78 -24.91 32.56
CA ARG A 291 31.38 -26.23 33.10
C ARG A 291 29.99 -26.28 33.71
N LYS A 292 29.46 -25.18 34.26
CA LYS A 292 28.17 -25.18 34.99
C LYS A 292 26.91 -24.92 34.15
N ASN A 293 27.01 -24.79 32.82
CA ASN A 293 25.82 -24.62 31.97
C ASN A 293 25.94 -25.28 30.59
N PRO A 294 25.87 -26.63 30.49
CA PRO A 294 25.67 -27.31 29.21
C PRO A 294 24.17 -27.35 28.90
N LYS A 295 23.52 -26.18 28.77
CA LYS A 295 22.21 -26.14 28.12
C LYS A 295 22.43 -25.66 26.70
N PRO A 296 22.42 -26.55 25.69
CA PRO A 296 22.41 -26.11 24.31
C PRO A 296 21.22 -25.16 24.11
N PRO A 297 21.37 -24.11 23.28
CA PRO A 297 20.23 -23.27 22.93
C PRO A 297 19.14 -24.20 22.39
N GLN A 298 18.01 -24.23 23.09
CA GLN A 298 16.84 -24.93 22.58
C GLN A 298 16.44 -24.21 21.29
N LEU A 299 16.81 -24.82 20.16
CA LEU A 299 16.24 -24.52 18.86
C LEU A 299 14.73 -24.62 19.06
N LYS A 300 14.06 -23.45 19.12
CA LYS A 300 12.62 -23.38 18.92
C LYS A 300 12.39 -24.04 17.57
N VAL A 301 11.88 -25.26 17.60
CA VAL A 301 11.38 -25.95 16.42
C VAL A 301 10.29 -25.05 15.86
N LEU A 302 10.65 -24.27 14.85
CA LEU A 302 9.69 -23.60 13.99
C LEU A 302 8.81 -24.73 13.46
N LYS A 303 7.57 -24.79 13.93
CA LYS A 303 6.55 -25.66 13.39
C LYS A 303 6.59 -25.47 11.87
N ARG A 304 6.87 -26.56 11.16
CA ARG A 304 6.66 -26.68 9.72
C ARG A 304 5.23 -26.22 9.45
N ILE A 305 5.07 -25.02 8.91
CA ILE A 305 3.81 -24.62 8.29
C ILE A 305 3.74 -25.49 7.04
N GLN A 306 2.82 -26.44 7.03
CA GLN A 306 2.55 -27.20 5.81
C GLN A 306 1.97 -26.24 4.77
N PRO A 307 2.53 -26.19 3.54
CA PRO A 307 1.88 -25.50 2.44
C PRO A 307 0.71 -26.38 1.98
N GLY A 308 -0.54 -26.00 2.29
CA GLY A 308 -1.68 -26.77 1.75
C GLY A 308 -3.06 -26.65 2.38
N GLN A 309 -3.35 -25.74 3.32
CA GLN A 309 -4.73 -25.50 3.76
C GLN A 309 -5.08 -24.01 3.62
N LEU A 310 -5.50 -23.65 2.41
CA LEU A 310 -6.46 -22.58 2.20
C LEU A 310 -7.81 -23.29 2.07
N ASP A 311 -8.45 -23.53 3.21
CA ASP A 311 -9.88 -23.81 3.26
C ASP A 311 -10.58 -22.49 2.89
N ILE A 312 -10.94 -22.38 1.61
CA ILE A 312 -11.88 -21.38 1.12
C ILE A 312 -13.26 -21.98 1.40
N GLU A 313 -13.83 -21.66 2.56
CA GLU A 313 -15.28 -21.75 2.72
C GLU A 313 -15.91 -20.71 1.79
N LEU A 314 -16.84 -21.20 0.97
CA LEU A 314 -17.60 -20.50 -0.07
C LEU A 314 -18.41 -19.31 0.48
#